data_AF-A0A388SKI0-F1
#
_entry.id   AF-A0A388SKI0-F1
#
_cell.length_a   1.000
_cell.length_b   1.000
_cell.length_c   1.000
_cell.angle_alpha   90.00
_cell.angle_beta   90.00
_cell.angle_gamma   90.00
#
_symmetry.space_group_name_H-M   'P 1'
#
loop_
_entity.id
_entity.type
_entity.pdbx_description
1 polymer ?
#
loop_
_entity_poly.entity_id
_entity_poly.type
_entity_poly.pdbx_seq_one_letter_code
_entity_poly.pdbx_strand_id
1 'polypeptide(L)' 'MSKIIARLINDEEGATALEYGLIAALIAAVIVAAVTALGTKVSSTFSYIDSKMPTPGS' A
#
# COMPACT_ATOMS: atom_id res chain seq x y z
N MET A 1 -35.99 -17.71 10.87
CA MET A 1 -34.52 -17.78 10.72
C MET A 1 -34.07 -17.71 9.25
N SER A 2 -34.73 -18.40 8.32
CA SER A 2 -34.35 -18.42 6.89
C SER A 2 -34.39 -17.06 6.18
N LYS A 3 -35.16 -16.09 6.67
CA LYS A 3 -35.32 -14.76 6.05
C LYS A 3 -34.08 -13.86 6.15
N ILE A 4 -33.24 -14.06 7.18
CA ILE A 4 -31.99 -13.31 7.37
C ILE A 4 -30.90 -13.89 6.45
N ILE A 5 -30.79 -15.21 6.40
CA ILE A 5 -29.85 -15.92 5.52
C ILE A 5 -30.21 -15.69 4.04
N ALA A 6 -31.50 -15.68 3.69
CA ALA A 6 -31.96 -15.38 2.33
C ALA A 6 -31.77 -13.90 1.93
N ARG A 7 -31.69 -12.96 2.88
CA ARG A 7 -31.29 -11.56 2.61
C ARG A 7 -29.79 -11.47 2.39
N LEU A 8 -28.99 -12.13 3.22
CA LEU A 8 -27.54 -12.16 3.08
C LEU A 8 -27.07 -12.83 1.78
N ILE A 9 -27.82 -13.82 1.26
CA ILE A 9 -27.56 -14.46 -0.03
C ILE A 9 -28.06 -13.61 -1.22
N ASN A 10 -29.04 -12.71 -1.01
CA ASN A 10 -29.53 -11.77 -2.03
C ASN A 10 -28.82 -10.41 -2.00
N ASP A 11 -27.95 -10.14 -1.01
CA ASP A 11 -27.14 -8.93 -0.96
C ASP A 11 -25.92 -9.10 -1.88
N GLU A 12 -26.09 -8.78 -3.16
CA GLU A 12 -25.00 -8.65 -4.14
C GLU A 12 -23.95 -7.59 -3.74
N GLU A 13 -24.26 -6.71 -2.78
CA GLU A 13 -23.32 -5.74 -2.18
C GLU A 13 -22.09 -6.41 -1.54
N GLY A 14 -22.24 -7.60 -0.96
CA GLY A 14 -21.11 -8.34 -0.37
C GLY A 14 -20.21 -9.01 -1.41
N ALA A 15 -20.80 -9.50 -2.50
CA ALA A 15 -20.07 -10.10 -3.61
C ALA A 15 -19.31 -9.04 -4.44
N THR A 16 -19.92 -7.87 -4.67
CA THR A 16 -19.24 -6.73 -5.32
C THR A 16 -18.15 -6.11 -4.44
N ALA A 17 -18.32 -6.08 -3.11
CA ALA A 17 -17.26 -5.63 -2.19
C ALA A 17 -16.00 -6.51 -2.25
N LEU A 18 -16.12 -7.81 -2.52
CA LEU A 18 -14.97 -8.71 -2.70
C LEU A 18 -14.22 -8.45 -4.00
N GLU A 19 -14.91 -8.13 -5.10
CA GLU A 19 -14.29 -7.82 -6.39
C GLU A 19 -13.50 -6.51 -6.34
N TYR A 20 -14.11 -5.44 -5.83
CA TYR A 20 -13.42 -4.17 -5.63
C TYR A 20 -12.40 -4.24 -4.51
N GLY A 21 -12.60 -5.10 -3.50
CA GLY A 21 -11.64 -5.38 -2.45
C GLY A 21 -10.34 -6.00 -2.97
N LEU A 22 -10.42 -6.93 -3.93
CA LEU A 22 -9.24 -7.52 -4.56
C LEU A 22 -8.46 -6.49 -5.39
N ILE A 23 -9.16 -5.66 -6.18
CA ILE A 23 -8.55 -4.59 -6.97
C ILE A 23 -7.88 -3.56 -6.05
N ALA A 24 -8.56 -3.16 -4.98
CA ALA A 24 -8.01 -2.24 -3.97
C ALA A 24 -6.76 -2.82 -3.30
N ALA A 25 -6.75 -4.11 -2.97
CA ALA A 25 -5.59 -4.79 -2.42
C ALA A 25 -4.39 -4.81 -3.39
N LEU A 26 -4.64 -5.06 -4.67
CA LEU A 26 -3.59 -5.03 -5.71
C LEU A 26 -3.01 -3.62 -5.90
N ILE A 27 -3.88 -2.59 -5.96
CA ILE A 27 -3.44 -1.19 -6.05
C ILE A 27 -2.62 -0.81 -4.81
N ALA A 28 -3.09 -1.17 -3.62
CA ALA A 28 -2.37 -0.92 -2.37
C ALA A 28 -1.00 -1.59 -2.36
N ALA A 29 -0.89 -2.85 -2.81
CA ALA A 29 0.39 -3.56 -2.89
C ALA A 29 1.38 -2.86 -3.84
N VAL A 30 0.92 -2.40 -5.00
CA VAL A 30 1.74 -1.65 -5.97
C VAL A 30 2.21 -0.32 -5.38
N ILE A 31 1.32 0.41 -4.70
CA ILE A 31 1.66 1.68 -4.05
C ILE A 31 2.71 1.46 -2.97
N VAL A 32 2.53 0.46 -2.10
CA VAL A 32 3.51 0.14 -1.05
C VAL A 32 4.87 -0.17 -1.67
N ALA A 33 4.93 -1.03 -2.67
CA ALA A 33 6.18 -1.37 -3.36
C ALA A 33 6.86 -0.14 -3.97
N ALA A 34 6.11 0.72 -4.65
CA ALA A 34 6.62 1.94 -5.27
C ALA A 34 7.16 2.94 -4.22
N VAL A 35 6.41 3.16 -3.14
CA VAL A 35 6.80 4.07 -2.06
C VAL A 35 8.03 3.53 -1.32
N THR A 36 8.12 2.22 -1.07
CA THR A 36 9.31 1.61 -0.48
C THR A 36 10.53 1.79 -1.38
N ALA A 37 10.42 1.53 -2.67
CA ALA A 37 11.53 1.72 -3.62
C ALA A 37 11.97 3.19 -3.72
N LEU A 38 11.01 4.12 -3.74
CA LEU A 38 11.28 5.56 -3.71
C LEU A 38 11.98 5.97 -2.41
N GLY A 39 11.46 5.53 -1.26
CA GLY A 39 12.04 5.80 0.05
C GLY A 39 13.50 5.34 0.15
N THR A 40 13.81 4.15 -0.36
CA THR A 40 15.19 3.65 -0.45
C THR A 40 16.07 4.57 -1.30
N LYS A 41 15.61 5.01 -2.48
CA LYS A 41 16.39 5.92 -3.34
C LYS A 41 16.65 7.27 -2.68
N VAL A 42 15.63 7.84 -2.04
CA VAL A 42 15.72 9.11 -1.33
C VAL A 42 16.71 8.98 -0.17
N SER A 43 16.57 7.95 0.66
CA SER A 43 17.49 7.67 1.77
C SER A 43 18.93 7.51 1.30
N SER A 44 19.16 6.69 0.27
CA SER A 44 20.50 6.53 -0.31
C SER A 44 21.08 7.83 -0.86
N THR A 45 20.24 8.71 -1.41
CA THR A 45 20.69 10.01 -1.92
C THR A 45 21.14 10.93 -0.77
N PHE A 46 20.36 11.00 0.30
CA PHE A 46 20.73 11.79 1.48
C PHE A 46 21.97 11.23 2.18
N SER A 47 22.08 9.91 2.34
CA SER A 47 23.29 9.26 2.88
C SER A 47 24.51 9.50 2.00
N TYR A 48 24.33 9.51 0.68
CA TYR A 48 25.41 9.86 -0.23
C TYR A 48 25.85 11.31 -0.04
N ILE A 49 24.93 12.26 0.04
CA ILE A 49 25.25 13.67 0.28
C ILE A 49 25.98 13.83 1.61
N ASP A 50 25.47 13.22 2.69
CA ASP A 50 26.10 13.22 4.01
C ASP A 50 27.55 12.71 3.94
N SER A 51 27.79 11.61 3.23
CA SER A 51 29.14 11.07 3.02
C SER A 51 30.10 11.98 2.24
N LYS A 52 29.58 13.01 1.56
CA LYS A 52 30.36 13.99 0.79
C LYS A 52 30.49 15.33 1.48
N MET A 53 29.76 15.55 2.57
CA MET A 53 29.90 16.77 3.34
C MET A 53 31.18 16.70 4.18
N PRO A 54 32.03 17.75 4.15
CA PRO A 54 33.14 17.84 5.08
C PRO A 54 32.61 17.90 6.51
N THR A 55 33.11 17.06 7.40
CA THR A 55 32.87 17.21 8.84
C THR A 55 33.53 18.49 9.32
N PRO A 56 32.78 19.47 9.88
CA PRO A 56 33.40 20.66 10.45
C PRO A 56 34.26 20.24 11.66
N GLY A 57 35.58 20.32 11.54
CA GLY A 57 36.51 20.09 12.66
C GLY A 57 37.62 19.06 12.45
N SER A 58 37.85 18.56 11.24
CA SER A 58 39.03 17.76 10.87
C SER A 58 39.60 18.21 9.54
#